data_AF-A0A4Z2EGB0-F1
#
_entry.id   AF-A0A4Z2EGB0-F1
#
_cell.length_a   1.000
_cell.length_b   1.000
_cell.length_c   1.000
_cell.angle_alpha   90.00
_cell.angle_beta   90.00
_cell.angle_gamma   90.00
#
_symmetry.space_group_name_H-M   'P 1'
#
loop_
_entity.id
_entity.type
_entity.pdbx_description
1 polymer ?
#
loop_
_entity_poly.entity_id
_entity_poly.type
_entity_poly.pdbx_seq_one_letter_code
_entity_poly.pdbx_strand_id
1 'polypeptide(L)'
;MLWSLLAVQIDPLLYEEQLLWVSGVQGQVNTYRIPLLSFTPKGSLLAFSEARKLTEHDKGQKFIAMRRSTDKGKGRPRQAITQRYIRTLTVVMSLREKCHRATWSPTSFIIDDGATIDGLNLGSVVVDEEVGSVIVVYVLCFNHYHCSPSSTMMVESKDDGLSWSKPRNLSGQLGVKSFCPGPGFGIQVSPNFVT
;
A
#
# COMPACT_ATOMS: atom_id res chain seq x y z
N MET A 1 44.35 -12.68 -16.51
CA MET A 1 43.89 -11.28 -16.54
C MET A 1 42.42 -11.30 -16.10
N LEU A 2 42.14 -11.13 -14.80
CA LEU A 2 40.78 -11.12 -14.24
C LEU A 2 40.40 -9.68 -13.91
N TRP A 3 39.41 -9.14 -14.60
CA TRP A 3 38.80 -7.86 -14.27
C TRP A 3 37.80 -8.10 -13.13
N SER A 4 38.14 -7.64 -11.93
CA SER A 4 37.18 -7.53 -10.83
C SER A 4 36.26 -6.34 -11.12
N LEU A 5 35.00 -6.62 -11.44
CA LEU A 5 33.95 -5.62 -11.40
C LEU A 5 33.71 -5.27 -9.93
N LEU A 6 34.34 -4.19 -9.46
CA LEU A 6 33.92 -3.54 -8.21
C LEU A 6 32.48 -3.09 -8.42
N ALA A 7 31.54 -3.83 -7.84
CA ALA A 7 30.15 -3.40 -7.77
C ALA A 7 30.12 -2.04 -7.06
N VAL A 8 29.68 -1.00 -7.77
CA VAL A 8 29.44 0.31 -7.17
C VAL A 8 28.37 0.12 -6.09
N GLN A 9 28.78 0.21 -4.83
CA GLN A 9 27.85 0.18 -3.71
C GLN A 9 27.14 1.53 -3.66
N ILE A 10 25.92 1.57 -4.19
CA ILE A 10 25.03 2.73 -4.06
C ILE A 10 24.56 2.76 -2.59
N ASP A 11 25.06 3.70 -1.81
CA ASP A 11 24.55 4.00 -0.48
C ASP A 11 23.60 5.21 -0.55
N PRO A 12 22.29 4.98 -0.73
CA PRO A 12 21.35 6.08 -0.85
C PRO A 12 21.24 6.84 0.46
N LEU A 13 21.36 8.16 0.39
CA LEU A 13 21.21 9.03 1.54
C LEU A 13 19.79 8.92 2.14
N LEU A 14 19.73 8.36 3.34
CA LEU A 14 18.52 8.25 4.15
C LEU A 14 18.48 9.41 5.14
N TYR A 15 17.55 10.34 4.94
CA TYR A 15 17.43 11.51 5.82
C TYR A 15 16.55 11.23 7.05
N GLU A 16 15.45 10.51 6.86
CA GLU A 16 14.54 10.20 7.96
C GLU A 16 13.88 8.82 7.80
N GLU A 17 13.72 8.14 8.93
CA GLU A 17 13.05 6.86 9.04
C GLU A 17 12.02 6.90 10.18
N GLN A 18 10.78 6.51 9.89
CA GLN A 18 9.70 6.51 10.88
C GLN A 18 8.93 5.20 10.91
N LEU A 19 8.68 4.74 12.14
CA LEU A 19 7.86 3.59 12.44
C LEU A 19 6.38 3.92 12.29
N LEU A 20 5.68 3.23 11.39
CA LEU A 20 4.24 3.39 11.25
C LEU A 20 3.47 2.32 12.01
N TRP A 21 3.79 1.05 11.78
CA TRP A 21 3.07 -0.05 12.43
C TRP A 21 4.01 -1.01 13.14
N VAL A 22 3.60 -1.39 14.36
CA VAL A 22 4.29 -2.35 15.22
C VAL A 22 3.32 -3.47 15.54
N SER A 23 3.73 -4.70 15.27
CA SER A 23 2.97 -5.90 15.61
C SER A 23 2.58 -5.98 17.09
N GLY A 24 1.38 -6.49 17.35
CA GLY A 24 0.86 -6.70 18.70
C GLY A 24 0.40 -5.44 19.44
N VAL A 25 0.61 -4.23 18.88
CA VAL A 25 0.24 -2.97 19.56
C VAL A 25 -1.15 -2.48 19.15
N GLN A 26 -1.47 -2.46 17.86
CA GLN A 26 -2.72 -1.89 17.33
C GLN A 26 -3.56 -2.94 16.61
N GLY A 27 -4.85 -3.04 16.97
CA GLY A 27 -5.87 -3.81 16.26
C GLY A 27 -5.72 -5.33 16.29
N GLN A 28 -5.01 -5.89 17.29
CA GLN A 28 -4.70 -7.33 17.37
C GLN A 28 -4.05 -7.88 16.09
N VAL A 29 -3.21 -7.06 15.44
CA VAL A 29 -2.50 -7.45 14.23
C VAL A 29 -1.19 -8.14 14.60
N ASN A 30 -1.02 -9.38 14.16
CA ASN A 30 0.21 -10.14 14.33
C ASN A 30 1.35 -9.60 13.47
N THR A 31 1.12 -9.27 12.20
CA THR A 31 2.18 -8.83 11.28
C THR A 31 1.67 -7.82 10.25
N TYR A 32 2.44 -6.76 10.01
CA TYR A 32 2.20 -5.81 8.92
C TYR A 32 3.15 -6.08 7.75
N ARG A 33 2.61 -6.24 6.53
CA ARG A 33 3.39 -6.45 5.30
C ARG A 33 2.82 -5.62 4.13
N ILE A 34 3.48 -5.72 2.99
CA ILE A 34 3.04 -5.10 1.73
C ILE A 34 2.80 -3.59 1.89
N PRO A 35 3.86 -2.82 2.24
CA PRO A 35 3.69 -1.37 2.40
C PRO A 35 3.35 -0.74 1.05
N LEU A 36 2.31 0.10 1.02
CA LEU A 36 2.02 0.98 -0.11
C LEU A 36 2.13 2.42 0.34
N LEU A 37 2.41 3.31 -0.60
CA LEU A 37 2.51 4.72 -0.31
C LEU A 37 2.12 5.54 -1.53
N SER A 38 1.27 6.54 -1.33
CA SER A 38 0.87 7.46 -2.40
C SER A 38 0.62 8.86 -1.87
N PHE A 39 0.92 9.86 -2.69
CA PHE A 39 0.44 11.21 -2.48
C PHE A 39 -0.96 11.37 -3.04
N THR A 40 -1.79 12.19 -2.40
CA THR A 40 -3.06 12.64 -2.95
C THR A 40 -2.88 13.97 -3.70
N PRO A 41 -3.83 14.36 -4.56
CA PRO A 41 -3.75 15.65 -5.25
C PRO A 41 -3.83 16.86 -4.31
N LYS A 42 -4.37 16.69 -3.10
CA LYS A 42 -4.35 17.73 -2.06
C LYS A 42 -3.02 17.82 -1.30
N GLY A 43 -2.05 16.97 -1.64
CA GLY A 43 -0.73 16.94 -1.02
C GLY A 43 -0.72 16.23 0.34
N SER A 44 -1.66 15.30 0.59
CA SER A 44 -1.59 14.39 1.72
C SER A 44 -0.76 13.15 1.34
N LEU A 45 -0.09 12.54 2.32
CA LEU A 45 0.61 11.27 2.15
C LEU A 45 -0.21 10.15 2.79
N LEU A 46 -0.52 9.10 2.01
CA LEU A 46 -1.28 7.95 2.46
C LEU A 46 -0.38 6.70 2.45
N ALA A 47 -0.14 6.14 3.62
CA ALA A 47 0.55 4.87 3.79
C ALA A 47 -0.48 3.76 3.99
N PHE A 48 -0.28 2.62 3.33
CA PHE A 48 -1.09 1.43 3.51
C PHE A 48 -0.22 0.23 3.88
N SER A 49 -0.82 -0.76 4.55
CA SER A 49 -0.19 -2.04 4.80
C SER A 49 -1.24 -3.14 4.90
N GLU A 50 -0.88 -4.32 4.43
CA GLU A 50 -1.60 -5.54 4.74
C GLU A 50 -1.35 -5.92 6.21
N ALA A 51 -2.41 -5.84 7.02
CA ALA A 51 -2.38 -6.12 8.45
C ALA A 51 -2.89 -7.55 8.71
N ARG A 52 -1.95 -8.50 8.79
CA ARG A 52 -2.23 -9.92 8.99
C ARG A 52 -2.60 -10.18 10.44
N LYS A 53 -3.82 -10.65 10.69
CA LYS A 53 -4.40 -10.70 12.04
C LYS A 53 -3.66 -11.69 12.94
N LEU A 54 -3.47 -12.92 12.47
CA LEU A 54 -3.04 -14.03 13.32
C LEU A 54 -1.63 -14.51 13.07
N THR A 55 -1.17 -14.50 11.81
CA THR A 55 0.14 -15.05 11.42
C THR A 55 0.81 -14.18 10.37
N GLU A 56 2.09 -14.41 10.12
CA GLU A 56 2.84 -13.73 9.05
C GLU A 56 2.61 -14.32 7.65
N HIS A 57 1.70 -15.27 7.46
CA HIS A 57 1.50 -15.96 6.18
C HIS A 57 0.67 -15.17 5.17
N ASP A 58 0.85 -15.44 3.88
CA ASP A 58 0.07 -14.80 2.81
C ASP A 58 -1.40 -15.25 2.78
N LYS A 59 -1.70 -16.40 3.40
CA LYS A 59 -3.05 -16.90 3.67
C LYS A 59 -3.51 -16.49 5.06
N GLY A 60 -4.82 -16.33 5.24
CA GLY A 60 -5.45 -16.00 6.51
C GLY A 60 -6.09 -14.62 6.49
N GLN A 61 -6.76 -14.32 7.60
CA GLN A 61 -7.54 -13.11 7.81
C GLN A 61 -6.65 -11.87 7.88
N LYS A 62 -7.02 -10.80 7.19
CA LYS A 62 -6.25 -9.56 7.13
C LYS A 62 -7.14 -8.33 7.10
N PHE A 63 -6.59 -7.23 7.60
CA PHE A 63 -7.10 -5.90 7.34
C PHE A 63 -6.27 -5.23 6.24
N ILE A 64 -6.83 -4.20 5.61
CA ILE A 64 -6.03 -3.16 4.96
C ILE A 64 -5.92 -2.00 5.95
N ALA A 65 -4.73 -1.83 6.51
CA ALA A 65 -4.42 -0.74 7.42
C ALA A 65 -3.97 0.49 6.63
N MET A 66 -4.34 1.67 7.11
CA MET A 66 -4.01 2.94 6.48
C MET A 66 -3.68 4.00 7.53
N ARG A 67 -2.70 4.85 7.22
CA ARG A 67 -2.39 6.07 7.96
C ARG A 67 -2.22 7.23 6.98
N ARG A 68 -2.58 8.43 7.43
CA ARG A 68 -2.56 9.65 6.62
C ARG A 68 -1.73 10.75 7.29
N SER A 69 -0.94 11.46 6.52
CA SER A 69 -0.21 12.67 6.93
C SER A 69 -0.64 13.85 6.05
N THR A 70 -0.87 15.01 6.66
CA THR A 70 -1.26 16.27 5.97
C THR A 70 -0.19 17.35 6.02
N ASP A 71 0.83 17.15 6.85
CA ASP A 71 1.97 18.03 7.01
C ASP A 71 3.12 17.69 6.06
N LYS A 72 3.00 16.60 5.30
CA LYS A 72 3.92 16.17 4.24
C LYS A 72 3.20 15.88 2.93
N GLY A 73 3.70 16.54 1.88
CA GLY A 73 3.15 16.53 0.51
C GLY A 73 2.88 17.93 -0.05
N LYS A 74 3.08 18.99 0.75
CA LYS A 74 3.25 20.36 0.23
C LYS A 74 4.65 20.54 -0.36
N GLY A 75 4.70 20.61 -1.68
CA GLY A 75 5.91 20.71 -2.47
C GLY A 75 6.27 19.34 -3.05
N ARG A 76 5.54 18.94 -4.11
CA ARG A 76 5.71 17.70 -4.88
C ARG A 76 7.19 17.31 -5.01
N PRO A 77 7.78 16.44 -4.17
CA PRO A 77 9.02 15.82 -4.56
C PRO A 77 8.58 14.65 -5.43
N ARG A 78 8.86 14.71 -6.74
CA ARG A 78 8.76 13.55 -7.64
C ARG A 78 9.78 12.45 -7.27
N GLN A 79 10.06 12.22 -5.99
CA GLN A 79 11.26 11.54 -5.51
C GLN A 79 10.96 10.28 -4.69
N ALA A 80 11.85 9.32 -4.86
CA ALA A 80 11.78 7.95 -4.40
C ALA A 80 11.57 7.84 -2.88
N ILE A 81 10.41 7.33 -2.49
CA ILE A 81 10.19 6.86 -1.13
C ILE A 81 10.66 5.41 -1.07
N THR A 82 11.65 5.13 -0.25
CA THR A 82 12.14 3.77 -0.05
C THR A 82 11.32 3.09 1.04
N GLN A 83 10.66 2.02 0.66
CA GLN A 83 10.02 1.11 1.60
C GLN A 83 11.05 0.07 2.01
N ARG A 84 11.27 -0.09 3.32
CA ARG A 84 12.16 -1.14 3.84
C ARG A 84 11.37 -2.04 4.77
N TYR A 85 11.28 -3.32 4.39
CA TYR A 85 10.89 -4.36 5.33
C TYR A 85 12.11 -4.69 6.19
N ILE A 86 12.04 -4.37 7.48
CA ILE A 86 13.01 -4.86 8.45
C ILE A 86 12.42 -6.17 8.99
N ARG A 87 13.23 -7.25 9.01
CA ARG A 87 12.83 -8.65 9.30
C ARG A 87 12.09 -8.87 10.62
N THR A 88 11.90 -7.84 11.43
CA THR A 88 11.16 -7.84 12.69
C THR A 88 9.82 -7.13 12.52
N LEU A 89 8.78 -7.82 12.00
CA LEU A 89 7.36 -7.54 12.31
C LEU A 89 6.86 -6.08 12.17
N THR A 90 7.54 -5.25 11.39
CA THR A 90 7.42 -3.80 11.51
C THR A 90 7.57 -3.15 10.14
N VAL A 91 6.61 -2.27 9.82
CA VAL A 91 6.64 -1.49 8.58
C VAL A 91 7.22 -0.13 8.89
N VAL A 92 8.36 0.11 8.25
CA VAL A 92 9.13 1.33 8.38
C VAL A 92 9.03 2.11 7.09
N MET A 93 8.69 3.39 7.23
CA MET A 93 8.63 4.30 6.11
C MET A 93 9.84 5.23 6.16
N SER A 94 10.61 5.25 5.08
CA SER A 94 11.83 6.04 4.96
C SER A 94 11.60 7.19 3.97
N LEU A 95 11.82 8.43 4.43
CA LEU A 95 11.73 9.63 3.60
C LEU A 95 13.14 10.09 3.22
N ARG A 96 13.33 10.43 1.94
CA ARG A 96 14.63 10.75 1.33
C ARG A 96 14.97 12.24 1.25
N GLU A 97 14.24 13.12 1.93
CA GLU A 97 14.62 14.53 2.01
C GLU A 97 14.63 15.02 3.45
N LYS A 98 15.30 16.16 3.68
CA LYS A 98 15.40 16.90 4.95
C LYS A 98 14.04 17.47 5.36
N CYS A 99 13.11 16.58 5.63
CA CYS A 99 11.80 16.88 6.18
C CYS A 99 11.89 16.79 7.71
N HIS A 100 11.22 17.69 8.42
CA HIS A 100 10.85 17.43 9.81
C HIS A 100 9.99 16.16 9.89
N ARG A 101 9.96 15.45 11.01
CA ARG A 101 9.14 14.24 11.21
C ARG A 101 7.69 14.43 10.76
N ALA A 102 7.21 13.51 9.92
CA ALA A 102 5.82 13.48 9.47
C ALA A 102 4.87 13.16 10.63
N THR A 103 3.79 13.91 10.78
CA THR A 103 2.71 13.58 11.71
C THR A 103 1.67 12.71 11.02
N TRP A 104 1.31 11.60 11.68
CA TRP A 104 0.39 10.62 11.14
C TRP A 104 -0.89 10.58 11.96
N SER A 105 -2.00 10.38 11.25
CA SER A 105 -3.26 9.99 11.86
C SER A 105 -3.12 8.65 12.61
N PRO A 106 -4.04 8.35 13.55
CA PRO A 106 -4.23 6.98 14.01
C PRO A 106 -4.44 6.01 12.84
N THR A 107 -4.13 4.74 13.06
CA THR A 107 -4.39 3.69 12.08
C THR A 107 -5.89 3.54 11.85
N SER A 108 -6.30 3.60 10.60
CA SER A 108 -7.64 3.25 10.13
C SER A 108 -7.60 1.89 9.42
N PHE A 109 -8.56 1.02 9.69
CA PHE A 109 -8.72 -0.24 8.96
C PHE A 109 -9.79 -0.05 7.89
N ILE A 110 -9.36 0.16 6.65
CA ILE A 110 -10.26 0.57 5.55
C ILE A 110 -11.00 -0.63 4.95
N ILE A 111 -10.46 -1.83 5.11
CA ILE A 111 -11.09 -3.11 4.77
C ILE A 111 -10.81 -4.11 5.88
N ASP A 112 -11.83 -4.88 6.23
CA ASP A 112 -11.76 -6.06 7.08
C ASP A 112 -12.38 -7.24 6.31
N ASP A 113 -11.59 -8.29 6.07
CA ASP A 113 -12.08 -9.53 5.44
C ASP A 113 -12.83 -10.46 6.41
N GLY A 114 -12.94 -10.09 7.69
CA GLY A 114 -13.58 -10.89 8.72
C GLY A 114 -12.79 -12.16 9.03
N ALA A 115 -13.47 -13.31 9.00
CA ALA A 115 -12.91 -14.60 9.40
C ALA A 115 -12.50 -15.51 8.22
N THR A 116 -12.39 -14.97 7.00
CA THR A 116 -12.05 -15.77 5.80
C THR A 116 -10.71 -16.49 5.93
N ILE A 117 -10.68 -17.76 5.53
CA ILE A 117 -9.53 -18.65 5.70
C ILE A 117 -8.38 -18.27 4.76
N ASP A 118 -8.65 -17.95 3.49
CA ASP A 118 -7.62 -17.45 2.57
C ASP A 118 -7.36 -15.95 2.76
N GLY A 119 -8.45 -15.19 2.89
CA GLY A 119 -8.47 -13.77 3.18
C GLY A 119 -8.19 -12.88 1.98
N LEU A 120 -7.94 -11.60 2.26
CA LEU A 120 -7.54 -10.60 1.27
C LEU A 120 -6.03 -10.62 1.02
N ASN A 121 -5.58 -10.11 -0.12
CA ASN A 121 -4.20 -9.71 -0.35
C ASN A 121 -4.15 -8.28 -0.92
N LEU A 122 -3.33 -7.43 -0.30
CA LEU A 122 -3.21 -6.03 -0.70
C LEU A 122 -2.46 -5.95 -2.04
N GLY A 123 -3.09 -5.28 -3.01
CA GLY A 123 -2.52 -5.04 -4.32
C GLY A 123 -1.94 -3.63 -4.41
N SER A 124 -2.50 -2.80 -5.27
CA SER A 124 -1.96 -1.48 -5.62
C SER A 124 -2.85 -0.34 -5.16
N VAL A 125 -2.25 0.81 -4.88
CA VAL A 125 -2.93 2.10 -4.80
C VAL A 125 -2.76 2.87 -6.10
N VAL A 126 -3.83 3.46 -6.62
CA VAL A 126 -3.84 4.30 -7.82
C VAL A 126 -4.49 5.63 -7.44
N VAL A 127 -3.95 6.73 -7.94
CA VAL A 127 -4.53 8.06 -7.72
C VAL A 127 -4.97 8.61 -9.05
N ASP A 128 -6.24 9.02 -9.10
CA ASP A 128 -6.77 9.80 -10.20
C ASP A 128 -6.52 11.28 -9.89
N GLU A 129 -5.52 11.86 -10.57
CA GLU A 129 -5.13 13.25 -10.45
C GLU A 129 -6.16 14.23 -11.07
N GLU A 130 -7.03 13.76 -11.97
CA GLU A 130 -8.02 14.61 -12.63
C GLU A 130 -9.23 14.86 -11.72
N VAL A 131 -9.79 13.79 -11.13
CA VAL A 131 -10.95 13.92 -10.23
C VAL A 131 -10.57 13.99 -8.76
N GLY A 132 -9.32 13.70 -8.41
CA GLY A 132 -8.84 13.77 -7.03
C GLY A 132 -9.14 12.53 -6.18
N SER A 133 -9.40 11.38 -6.79
CA SER A 133 -9.76 10.16 -6.06
C SER A 133 -8.56 9.22 -5.84
N VAL A 134 -8.64 8.44 -4.76
CA VAL A 134 -7.65 7.42 -4.41
C VAL A 134 -8.32 6.06 -4.47
N ILE A 135 -7.79 5.17 -5.29
CA ILE A 135 -8.33 3.85 -5.55
C ILE A 135 -7.36 2.81 -4.99
N VAL A 136 -7.86 1.91 -4.15
CA VAL A 136 -7.10 0.75 -3.67
C VAL A 136 -7.68 -0.48 -4.32
N VAL A 137 -6.84 -1.23 -5.03
CA VAL A 137 -7.19 -2.50 -5.67
C VAL A 137 -6.55 -3.62 -4.86
N TYR A 138 -7.34 -4.63 -4.52
CA TYR A 138 -6.92 -5.78 -3.76
C TYR A 138 -7.60 -7.04 -4.29
N VAL A 139 -7.18 -8.20 -3.82
CA VAL A 139 -7.76 -9.48 -4.23
C VAL A 139 -8.28 -10.23 -3.01
N LEU A 140 -9.37 -10.97 -3.19
CA LEU A 140 -9.88 -11.94 -2.24
C LEU A 140 -9.62 -13.35 -2.77
N CYS A 141 -9.33 -14.27 -1.86
CA CYS A 141 -9.22 -15.69 -2.17
C CYS A 141 -8.22 -15.99 -3.30
N PHE A 142 -7.04 -15.38 -3.26
CA PHE A 142 -6.06 -15.55 -4.34
C PHE A 142 -5.46 -16.96 -4.37
N ASN A 143 -5.30 -17.60 -3.22
CA ASN A 143 -4.70 -18.93 -3.11
C ASN A 143 -5.72 -20.07 -3.30
N HIS A 144 -6.98 -19.75 -3.59
CA HIS A 144 -8.08 -20.70 -3.78
C HIS A 144 -8.24 -21.70 -2.63
N TYR A 145 -7.95 -21.26 -1.39
CA TYR A 145 -7.98 -22.15 -0.22
C TYR A 145 -9.35 -22.10 0.47
N HIS A 146 -10.15 -23.15 0.30
CA HIS A 146 -11.54 -23.25 0.78
C HIS A 146 -12.47 -22.14 0.26
N CYS A 147 -12.10 -21.48 -0.84
CA CYS A 147 -12.91 -20.47 -1.49
C CYS A 147 -12.64 -20.49 -3.01
N SER A 148 -13.66 -20.16 -3.80
CA SER A 148 -13.59 -20.05 -5.27
C SER A 148 -14.86 -19.35 -5.76
N PRO A 149 -14.81 -18.49 -6.79
CA PRO A 149 -13.62 -18.01 -7.50
C PRO A 149 -12.86 -16.93 -6.71
N SER A 150 -11.62 -16.64 -7.12
CA SER A 150 -10.92 -15.44 -6.66
C SER A 150 -11.67 -14.19 -7.15
N SER A 151 -11.63 -13.11 -6.37
CA SER A 151 -12.27 -11.85 -6.76
C SER A 151 -11.31 -10.69 -6.65
N THR A 152 -11.10 -9.96 -7.75
CA THR A 152 -10.41 -8.67 -7.72
C THR A 152 -11.40 -7.59 -7.31
N MET A 153 -11.05 -6.86 -6.26
CA MET A 153 -11.90 -5.88 -5.60
C MET A 153 -11.24 -4.51 -5.62
N MET A 154 -12.06 -3.45 -5.53
CA MET A 154 -11.55 -2.12 -5.29
C MET A 154 -12.41 -1.33 -4.30
N VAL A 155 -11.77 -0.38 -3.63
CA VAL A 155 -12.42 0.71 -2.89
C VAL A 155 -11.85 2.05 -3.32
N GLU A 156 -12.66 3.09 -3.23
CA GLU A 156 -12.31 4.44 -3.65
C GLU A 156 -12.57 5.44 -2.53
N SER A 157 -11.62 6.32 -2.29
CA SER A 157 -11.79 7.53 -1.49
C SER A 157 -11.88 8.74 -2.41
N LYS A 158 -12.90 9.58 -2.20
CA LYS A 158 -13.10 10.85 -2.92
C LYS A 158 -12.83 12.07 -2.05
N ASP A 159 -12.38 11.83 -0.82
CA ASP A 159 -12.27 12.83 0.24
C ASP A 159 -10.88 12.80 0.88
N ASP A 160 -9.85 12.59 0.06
CA ASP A 160 -8.45 12.67 0.49
C ASP A 160 -8.01 11.56 1.46
N GLY A 161 -8.62 10.38 1.36
CA GLY A 161 -8.33 9.22 2.20
C GLY A 161 -9.04 9.23 3.54
N LEU A 162 -10.06 10.08 3.75
CA LEU A 162 -10.81 10.17 5.00
C LEU A 162 -11.89 9.08 5.10
N SER A 163 -12.60 8.80 4.01
CA SER A 163 -13.59 7.73 3.91
C SER A 163 -13.44 6.95 2.62
N TRP A 164 -14.04 5.75 2.61
CA TRP A 164 -13.89 4.78 1.53
C TRP A 164 -15.25 4.25 1.10
N SER A 165 -15.41 4.04 -0.20
CA SER A 165 -16.60 3.43 -0.78
C SER A 165 -16.79 2.00 -0.28
N LYS A 166 -17.99 1.45 -0.48
CA LYS A 166 -18.19 -0.01 -0.37
C LYS A 166 -17.30 -0.72 -1.40
N PRO A 167 -16.81 -1.94 -1.11
CA PRO A 167 -16.06 -2.74 -2.07
C PRO A 167 -16.83 -3.00 -3.36
N ARG A 168 -16.17 -2.77 -4.50
CA ARG A 168 -16.68 -3.07 -5.84
C ARG A 168 -15.90 -4.23 -6.45
N ASN A 169 -16.61 -5.23 -6.97
CA ASN A 169 -16.00 -6.38 -7.64
C ASN A 169 -15.69 -6.05 -9.11
N LEU A 170 -14.42 -6.19 -9.49
CA LEU A 170 -13.90 -5.93 -10.84
C LEU A 170 -13.73 -7.21 -11.68
N SER A 171 -13.92 -8.39 -11.10
CA SER A 171 -13.59 -9.68 -11.74
C SER A 171 -14.32 -9.86 -13.08
N GLY A 172 -15.59 -9.44 -13.16
CA GLY A 172 -16.37 -9.49 -14.39
C GLY A 172 -15.85 -8.56 -15.50
N GLN A 173 -15.15 -7.47 -15.14
CA GLN A 173 -14.56 -6.52 -16.10
C GLN A 173 -13.18 -6.98 -16.57
N LEU A 174 -12.42 -7.64 -15.70
CA LEU A 174 -11.08 -8.13 -16.03
C LEU A 174 -11.10 -9.41 -16.89
N GLY A 175 -12.20 -10.16 -16.88
CA GLY A 175 -12.39 -11.34 -17.73
C GLY A 175 -11.49 -12.54 -17.38
N VAL A 176 -10.78 -12.49 -16.26
CA VAL A 176 -9.83 -13.52 -15.83
C VAL A 176 -10.29 -14.23 -14.55
N LYS A 177 -9.92 -15.50 -14.40
CA LYS A 177 -10.31 -16.34 -13.26
C LYS A 177 -9.63 -15.92 -11.94
N SER A 178 -8.44 -15.35 -12.01
CA SER A 178 -7.68 -14.87 -10.86
C SER A 178 -6.71 -13.78 -11.32
N PHE A 179 -6.66 -12.66 -10.59
CA PHE A 179 -5.77 -11.54 -10.85
C PHE A 179 -5.36 -10.89 -9.52
N CYS A 180 -4.07 -10.93 -9.22
CA CYS A 180 -3.47 -10.22 -8.10
C CYS A 180 -2.79 -8.96 -8.63
N PRO A 181 -3.23 -7.75 -8.24
CA PRO A 181 -2.54 -6.53 -8.62
C PRO A 181 -1.13 -6.53 -8.02
N GLY A 182 -0.13 -6.13 -8.79
CA GLY A 182 1.24 -5.98 -8.29
C GLY A 182 1.27 -5.01 -7.10
N PRO A 183 1.84 -5.40 -5.94
CA PRO A 183 1.86 -4.52 -4.79
C PRO A 183 2.73 -3.30 -5.05
N GLY A 184 2.19 -2.13 -4.74
CA GLY A 184 2.87 -0.85 -4.93
C GLY A 184 1.90 0.25 -5.34
N PHE A 185 2.30 1.01 -6.35
CA PHE A 185 1.52 2.12 -6.89
C PHE A 185 1.22 1.90 -8.38
N GLY A 186 0.02 2.27 -8.81
CA GLY A 186 -0.33 2.40 -10.22
C GLY A 186 0.02 3.78 -10.76
N ILE A 187 -0.05 3.92 -12.09
CA ILE A 187 0.27 5.16 -12.80
C ILE A 187 -0.96 5.65 -13.58
N GLN A 188 -1.10 6.97 -13.68
CA GLN A 188 -2.03 7.61 -14.60
C GLN A 188 -1.23 8.15 -15.79
N VAL A 189 -1.67 7.80 -17.00
CA VAL A 189 -1.08 8.32 -18.23
C VAL A 189 -1.78 9.65 -18.55
N SER A 190 -0.99 10.69 -18.87
CA SER A 190 -1.57 11.96 -19.29
C SER A 190 -2.20 11.83 -20.69
N PRO A 191 -3.39 12.38 -20.93
CA PRO A 191 -4.02 12.34 -22.26
C PRO A 191 -3.16 12.97 -23.37
N ASN A 192 -2.19 13.81 -23.03
CA ASN A 192 -1.30 14.47 -24.00
C ASN A 192 -0.09 13.61 -24.45
N PHE A 193 -0.03 12.33 -24.12
CA PHE A 193 1.10 11.46 -24.49
C PHE A 193 1.03 10.91 -25.93
N VAL A 194 0.00 11.26 -26.72
CA VAL A 194 -0.25 10.71 -28.07
C VAL A 194 -0.42 11.81 -29.13
N THR A 195 0.33 12.91 -29.04
CA THR A 195 0.45 13.90 -30.13
C THR A 195 1.90 14.13 -30.49
#